data_AF-A0A1L7X8S0-F1
#
_entry.id   AF-A0A1L7X8S0-F1
#
_cell.length_a   1.000
_cell.length_b   1.000
_cell.length_c   1.000
_cell.angle_alpha   90.00
_cell.angle_beta   90.00
_cell.angle_gamma   90.00
#
_symmetry.space_group_name_H-M   'P 1'
#
loop_
_entity.id
_entity.type
_entity.pdbx_description
1 polymer ?
#
loop_
_entity_poly.entity_id
_entity_poly.type
_entity_poly.pdbx_seq_one_letter_code
_entity_poly.pdbx_strand_id
1 'polypeptide(L)'
;MAIELKPNFPSEIPRLNPRCRSDELHVSMVPSHEDPRIVYLKAVREGNLLIAPPPLISRSDFVPQVLVELLMRKKKNSALGVKFLSKRGDEITDMEGAMHTFVTPLVPRCEMIGDYRYASSLGGHGIDRFGDRSRTLLDSEGKCQITRSVVLSASIQMDFENSRVMLKVCKLGTKQFIGHDLLSDNEWNTLDSKSKQDEKLRHEYDESLHCHMVYHLTETHRLPPRKEVEDAMDVESTITFLESLVTTPGDIPERVVGKFTELNNDQIMSLEVLFNVALHQARNEFAALEALCARGYVYTYDPASIFAREIGAEILNRLLLAALKHLSDHHKFEKMRVFGFNDYADRNILSLLCQALAKQQHVKVMSKQDLFNGPGGPAGLYDVTHIPEAEGAMLVVHNNSDGFGQNIETEGMFGSLDGAIGSSSSAAASLERKRKDLLDFIW
;
A
#
# COMPACT_ATOMS: atom_id res chain seq x y z
N MET A 1 9.31 -17.03 13.46
CA MET A 1 9.06 -17.82 12.22
C MET A 1 9.68 -17.13 11.00
N ALA A 2 10.45 -17.83 10.17
CA ALA A 2 10.93 -17.28 8.90
C ALA A 2 9.74 -17.13 7.94
N ILE A 3 9.38 -15.90 7.59
CA ILE A 3 8.30 -15.65 6.64
C ILE A 3 8.90 -15.68 5.22
N GLU A 4 8.66 -16.76 4.50
CA GLU A 4 9.11 -16.89 3.11
C GLU A 4 8.39 -15.88 2.19
N LEU A 5 9.11 -15.32 1.21
CA LEU A 5 8.47 -14.73 0.03
C LEU A 5 7.75 -15.88 -0.68
N LYS A 6 6.41 -15.81 -0.73
CA LYS A 6 5.54 -16.94 -1.09
C LYS A 6 6.07 -17.75 -2.29
N PRO A 7 6.26 -19.08 -2.16
CA PRO A 7 6.70 -19.93 -3.27
C PRO A 7 5.59 -20.25 -4.29
N ASN A 8 4.32 -20.04 -3.93
CA ASN A 8 3.18 -20.45 -4.75
C ASN A 8 2.68 -19.30 -5.62
N PHE A 9 3.41 -18.93 -6.66
CA PHE A 9 2.90 -18.01 -7.69
C PHE A 9 1.59 -18.56 -8.28
N PRO A 10 0.59 -17.71 -8.58
CA PRO A 10 -0.54 -18.12 -9.40
C PRO A 10 0.00 -18.70 -10.70
N SER A 11 -0.61 -19.79 -11.21
CA SER A 11 -0.19 -20.43 -12.45
C SER A 11 -0.16 -19.46 -13.64
N GLU A 12 -0.95 -18.39 -13.56
CA GLU A 12 -0.90 -17.24 -14.45
C GLU A 12 -1.00 -15.94 -13.64
N ILE A 13 -0.07 -15.01 -13.84
CA ILE A 13 -0.14 -13.63 -13.32
C ILE A 13 -0.60 -12.69 -14.44
N PRO A 14 -1.16 -11.51 -14.13
CA PRO A 14 -1.44 -10.49 -15.14
C PRO A 14 -0.16 -10.18 -15.92
N ARG A 15 -0.20 -10.35 -17.25
CA ARG A 15 0.99 -10.13 -18.07
C ARG A 15 1.25 -8.64 -18.22
N LEU A 16 2.34 -8.16 -17.64
CA LEU A 16 2.94 -6.90 -18.05
C LEU A 16 3.61 -7.10 -19.42
N ASN A 17 3.26 -6.27 -20.40
CA ASN A 17 3.92 -6.31 -21.70
C ASN A 17 5.43 -6.04 -21.50
N PRO A 18 6.35 -6.93 -21.93
CA PRO A 18 7.79 -6.75 -21.74
C PRO A 18 8.35 -5.47 -22.38
N ARG A 19 7.60 -4.85 -23.29
CA ARG A 19 7.94 -3.56 -23.91
C ARG A 19 7.52 -2.35 -23.08
N CYS A 20 6.66 -2.53 -22.08
CA CYS A 20 6.34 -1.45 -21.14
C CYS A 20 7.59 -1.09 -20.35
N ARG A 21 7.91 0.20 -20.33
CA ARG A 21 9.00 0.80 -19.59
C ARG A 21 8.55 2.19 -19.14
N SER A 22 8.93 2.59 -17.94
CA SER A 22 8.44 3.85 -17.38
C SER A 22 9.29 5.04 -17.74
N ASP A 23 10.45 4.88 -18.37
CA ASP A 23 11.34 5.95 -18.81
C ASP A 23 11.00 6.52 -20.21
N GLU A 24 9.95 6.02 -20.86
CA GLU A 24 9.44 6.55 -22.12
C GLU A 24 8.00 7.10 -21.98
N LEU A 25 7.68 8.10 -22.79
CA LEU A 25 6.33 8.65 -22.95
C LEU A 25 5.74 8.21 -24.29
N HIS A 26 4.45 7.87 -24.30
CA HIS A 26 3.73 7.45 -25.49
C HIS A 26 2.34 8.07 -25.58
N VAL A 27 1.75 8.01 -26.78
CA VAL A 27 0.42 8.55 -27.04
C VAL A 27 -0.63 7.59 -26.48
N SER A 28 -1.51 8.09 -25.62
CA SER A 28 -2.60 7.30 -25.06
C SER A 28 -3.77 7.17 -26.05
N MET A 29 -4.83 6.49 -25.60
CA MET A 29 -6.11 6.48 -26.30
C MET A 29 -7.12 7.51 -25.83
N VAL A 30 -6.77 8.31 -24.83
CA VAL A 30 -7.63 9.34 -24.29
C VAL A 30 -7.51 10.59 -25.17
N PRO A 31 -8.61 11.09 -25.76
CA PRO A 31 -8.60 12.37 -26.45
C PRO A 31 -8.17 13.53 -25.54
N SER A 32 -7.55 14.57 -26.09
CA SER A 32 -6.99 15.68 -25.31
C SER A 32 -8.00 16.42 -24.44
N HIS A 33 -9.29 16.41 -24.84
CA HIS A 33 -10.38 17.13 -24.19
C HIS A 33 -11.23 16.25 -23.25
N GLU A 34 -10.95 14.95 -23.16
CA GLU A 34 -11.71 14.02 -22.31
C GLU A 34 -11.02 13.75 -20.98
N ASP A 35 -11.82 13.43 -19.95
CA ASP A 35 -11.32 13.00 -18.65
C ASP A 35 -10.81 11.54 -18.75
N PRO A 36 -9.53 11.26 -18.44
CA PRO A 36 -8.96 9.91 -18.54
C PRO A 36 -9.75 8.85 -17.79
N ARG A 37 -10.18 9.15 -16.56
CA ARG A 37 -10.91 8.20 -15.72
C ARG A 37 -12.25 7.83 -16.34
N ILE A 38 -12.98 8.81 -16.88
CA ILE A 38 -14.28 8.56 -17.52
C ILE A 38 -14.10 7.63 -18.72
N VAL A 39 -13.10 7.87 -19.57
CA VAL A 39 -12.80 7.05 -20.75
C VAL A 39 -12.51 5.61 -20.34
N TYR A 40 -11.57 5.41 -19.42
CA TYR A 40 -11.17 4.06 -18.99
C TYR A 40 -12.29 3.31 -18.26
N LEU A 41 -13.02 3.97 -17.35
CA LEU A 41 -14.14 3.35 -16.64
C LEU A 41 -15.26 2.94 -17.59
N LYS A 42 -15.62 3.79 -18.54
CA LYS A 42 -16.65 3.48 -19.54
C LYS A 42 -16.26 2.24 -20.33
N ALA A 43 -15.03 2.18 -20.82
CA ALA A 43 -14.54 1.06 -21.61
C ALA A 43 -14.57 -0.28 -20.83
N VAL A 44 -14.13 -0.30 -19.56
CA VAL A 44 -14.18 -1.52 -18.73
C VAL A 44 -15.63 -1.94 -18.45
N ARG A 45 -16.53 -0.99 -18.17
CA ARG A 45 -17.97 -1.26 -17.96
C ARG A 45 -18.67 -1.81 -19.20
N GLU A 46 -18.21 -1.40 -20.38
CA GLU A 46 -18.67 -1.92 -21.67
C GLU A 46 -18.02 -3.27 -22.05
N GLY A 47 -17.12 -3.79 -21.21
CA GLY A 47 -16.49 -5.11 -21.37
C GLY A 47 -15.15 -5.10 -22.09
N ASN A 48 -14.58 -3.93 -22.41
CA ASN A 48 -13.24 -3.82 -22.99
C ASN A 48 -12.16 -3.90 -21.90
N LEU A 49 -11.94 -5.10 -21.36
CA LEU A 49 -11.04 -5.33 -20.23
C LEU A 49 -9.54 -5.19 -20.59
N LEU A 50 -9.20 -5.22 -21.89
CA LEU A 50 -7.81 -5.08 -22.34
C LEU A 50 -7.27 -3.65 -22.18
N ILE A 51 -8.17 -2.67 -22.06
CA ILE A 51 -7.81 -1.26 -21.92
C ILE A 51 -7.10 -0.97 -20.59
N ALA A 52 -7.47 -1.72 -19.55
CA ALA A 52 -7.00 -1.55 -18.17
C ALA A 52 -6.93 -2.94 -17.51
N PRO A 53 -5.73 -3.52 -17.32
CA PRO A 53 -5.59 -4.88 -16.79
C PRO A 53 -6.15 -4.99 -15.37
N PRO A 54 -6.60 -6.18 -14.94
CA PRO A 54 -6.97 -6.41 -13.55
C PRO A 54 -5.73 -6.37 -12.64
N PRO A 55 -5.91 -6.10 -11.34
CA PRO A 55 -4.81 -6.09 -10.40
C PRO A 55 -4.33 -7.53 -10.11
N LEU A 56 -3.05 -7.67 -9.79
CA LEU A 56 -2.54 -8.81 -9.02
C LEU A 56 -2.76 -8.51 -7.54
N ILE A 57 -3.51 -9.34 -6.83
CA ILE A 57 -3.87 -9.12 -5.42
C ILE A 57 -3.05 -10.07 -4.56
N SER A 58 -1.95 -9.58 -3.98
CA SER A 58 -1.16 -10.35 -3.02
C SER A 58 -1.76 -10.22 -1.62
N ARG A 59 -1.96 -11.32 -0.91
CA ARG A 59 -2.49 -11.30 0.48
C ARG A 59 -1.61 -12.07 1.44
N SER A 60 -1.71 -11.79 2.74
CA SER A 60 -1.15 -12.70 3.74
C SER A 60 -1.92 -14.02 3.80
N ASP A 61 -1.23 -15.12 4.10
CA ASP A 61 -1.79 -16.48 4.00
C ASP A 61 -2.95 -16.70 4.97
N PHE A 62 -2.91 -16.00 6.09
CA PHE A 62 -3.97 -16.02 7.09
C PHE A 62 -5.21 -15.21 6.71
N VAL A 63 -5.20 -14.39 5.66
CA VAL A 63 -6.37 -13.56 5.28
C VAL A 63 -7.34 -14.42 4.46
N PRO A 64 -8.54 -14.78 4.95
CA PRO A 64 -9.44 -15.68 4.21
C PRO A 64 -9.80 -15.11 2.82
N GLN A 65 -9.97 -15.99 1.83
CA GLN A 65 -10.33 -15.55 0.46
C GLN A 65 -11.66 -14.78 0.45
N VAL A 66 -12.67 -15.26 1.17
CA VAL A 66 -13.98 -14.59 1.30
C VAL A 66 -13.84 -13.16 1.83
N LEU A 67 -12.86 -12.92 2.70
CA LEU A 67 -12.56 -11.58 3.19
C LEU A 67 -11.97 -10.74 2.05
N VAL A 68 -10.96 -11.22 1.33
CA VAL A 68 -10.42 -10.50 0.16
C VAL A 68 -11.52 -10.13 -0.84
N GLU A 69 -12.41 -11.06 -1.18
CA GLU A 69 -13.53 -10.78 -2.08
C GLU A 69 -14.44 -9.65 -1.57
N LEU A 70 -14.78 -9.68 -0.29
CA LEU A 70 -15.54 -8.62 0.38
C LEU A 70 -14.80 -7.27 0.28
N LEU A 71 -13.54 -7.22 0.72
CA LEU A 71 -12.73 -6.01 0.79
C LEU A 71 -12.54 -5.34 -0.58
N MET A 72 -12.34 -6.16 -1.62
CA MET A 72 -12.16 -5.72 -3.00
C MET A 72 -13.46 -5.22 -3.65
N ARG A 73 -14.63 -5.79 -3.31
CA ARG A 73 -15.92 -5.50 -3.95
C ARG A 73 -16.74 -4.45 -3.20
N LYS A 74 -16.66 -4.42 -1.87
CA LYS A 74 -17.54 -3.63 -1.00
C LYS A 74 -16.90 -2.35 -0.47
N LYS A 75 -16.08 -1.73 -1.32
CA LYS A 75 -15.46 -0.41 -1.07
C LYS A 75 -16.53 0.61 -0.69
N LYS A 76 -16.21 1.59 0.15
CA LYS A 76 -17.15 2.67 0.48
C LYS A 76 -17.19 3.68 -0.69
N ASN A 77 -18.13 4.64 -0.64
CA ASN A 77 -18.26 5.70 -1.66
C ASN A 77 -17.89 7.10 -1.09
N SER A 78 -17.47 7.19 0.18
CA SER A 78 -17.05 8.42 0.84
C SER A 78 -15.93 8.14 1.86
N ALA A 79 -14.82 8.88 1.79
CA ALA A 79 -13.64 8.67 2.64
C ALA A 79 -13.45 9.75 3.72
N LEU A 80 -14.25 10.81 3.73
CA LEU A 80 -13.97 11.95 4.62
C LEU A 80 -14.53 11.75 6.03
N GLY A 81 -13.63 11.46 6.97
CA GLY A 81 -13.80 11.66 8.42
C GLY A 81 -14.76 10.69 9.13
N VAL A 82 -15.32 9.73 8.40
CA VAL A 82 -16.29 8.76 8.92
C VAL A 82 -15.75 7.37 8.67
N LYS A 83 -14.85 6.93 9.55
CA LYS A 83 -14.30 5.58 9.53
C LYS A 83 -15.40 4.57 9.82
N PHE A 84 -15.48 3.56 8.96
CA PHE A 84 -16.27 2.33 8.98
C PHE A 84 -17.49 2.27 9.93
N LEU A 85 -18.68 2.05 9.35
CA LEU A 85 -20.00 1.96 10.00
C LEU A 85 -20.36 3.13 10.92
N SER A 86 -20.90 4.21 10.34
CA SER A 86 -21.50 5.31 11.11
C SER A 86 -23.01 5.42 11.03
N LYS A 87 -23.67 4.78 10.04
CA LYS A 87 -25.13 4.62 9.82
C LYS A 87 -25.43 4.00 8.43
N ARG A 88 -26.53 3.22 8.33
CA ARG A 88 -27.20 2.66 7.13
C ARG A 88 -26.37 2.63 5.82
N GLY A 89 -25.76 1.48 5.54
CA GLY A 89 -25.29 1.12 4.19
C GLY A 89 -23.79 0.85 4.05
N ASP A 90 -22.98 1.15 5.08
CA ASP A 90 -21.57 0.75 5.12
C ASP A 90 -21.45 -0.77 5.26
N GLU A 91 -20.58 -1.37 4.43
CA GLU A 91 -20.39 -2.82 4.35
C GLU A 91 -19.06 -3.31 4.95
N ILE A 92 -18.18 -2.40 5.35
CA ILE A 92 -16.85 -2.71 5.93
C ILE A 92 -16.80 -2.20 7.38
N THR A 93 -16.34 -3.03 8.31
CA THR A 93 -16.11 -2.68 9.73
C THR A 93 -14.70 -2.12 9.98
N ASP A 94 -14.44 -1.57 11.18
CA ASP A 94 -13.09 -1.10 11.55
C ASP A 94 -12.06 -2.24 11.50
N MET A 95 -12.43 -3.46 11.93
CA MET A 95 -11.51 -4.61 11.96
C MET A 95 -11.31 -5.24 10.59
N GLU A 96 -12.34 -5.22 9.74
CA GLU A 96 -12.15 -5.54 8.32
C GLU A 96 -11.21 -4.53 7.65
N GLY A 97 -11.37 -3.24 7.97
CA GLY A 97 -10.43 -2.19 7.57
C GLY A 97 -9.00 -2.45 8.03
N ALA A 98 -8.80 -2.99 9.24
CA ALA A 98 -7.46 -3.39 9.69
C ALA A 98 -6.91 -4.59 8.88
N MET A 99 -7.77 -5.56 8.53
CA MET A 99 -7.39 -6.69 7.70
C MET A 99 -7.01 -6.31 6.26
N HIS A 100 -7.49 -5.17 5.73
CA HIS A 100 -7.05 -4.64 4.43
C HIS A 100 -5.54 -4.42 4.36
N THR A 101 -4.91 -4.10 5.48
CA THR A 101 -3.46 -3.89 5.59
C THR A 101 -2.66 -5.10 5.10
N PHE A 102 -3.27 -6.29 5.10
CA PHE A 102 -2.66 -7.54 4.66
C PHE A 102 -3.02 -7.94 3.22
N VAL A 103 -3.60 -7.03 2.44
CA VAL A 103 -3.99 -7.25 1.04
C VAL A 103 -3.42 -6.12 0.18
N THR A 104 -2.50 -6.44 -0.72
CA THR A 104 -1.79 -5.50 -1.58
C THR A 104 -2.12 -5.76 -3.06
N PRO A 105 -2.91 -4.88 -3.69
CA PRO A 105 -3.18 -4.94 -5.12
C PRO A 105 -2.13 -4.18 -5.90
N LEU A 106 -1.59 -4.81 -6.93
CA LEU A 106 -0.75 -4.16 -7.92
C LEU A 106 -1.51 -4.07 -9.23
N VAL A 107 -1.76 -2.86 -9.71
CA VAL A 107 -2.19 -2.65 -11.09
C VAL A 107 -0.94 -2.77 -11.97
N PRO A 108 -0.86 -3.80 -12.82
CA PRO A 108 0.39 -4.14 -13.49
C PRO A 108 0.79 -3.11 -14.54
N ARG A 109 -0.19 -2.45 -15.15
CA ARG A 109 0.01 -1.34 -16.08
C ARG A 109 -1.06 -0.29 -15.87
N CYS A 110 -0.64 0.84 -15.31
CA CYS A 110 -1.42 2.04 -15.15
C CYS A 110 -0.89 3.10 -16.13
N GLU A 111 -1.77 3.64 -16.98
CA GLU A 111 -1.41 4.70 -17.93
C GLU A 111 -1.67 6.06 -17.26
N MET A 112 -0.62 6.75 -16.79
CA MET A 112 -0.73 8.06 -16.15
C MET A 112 -0.46 9.19 -17.14
N ILE A 113 -1.30 10.24 -17.19
CA ILE A 113 -1.14 11.37 -18.14
C ILE A 113 -0.19 12.48 -17.64
N GLY A 114 0.42 12.27 -16.47
CA GLY A 114 1.38 13.17 -15.85
C GLY A 114 1.99 12.54 -14.61
N ASP A 115 3.13 13.05 -14.19
CA ASP A 115 3.78 12.63 -12.95
C ASP A 115 3.11 13.30 -11.75
N TYR A 116 2.94 12.57 -10.64
CA TYR A 116 2.30 13.12 -9.44
C TYR A 116 3.13 14.27 -8.84
N ARG A 117 2.44 15.30 -8.36
CA ARG A 117 3.03 16.37 -7.55
C ARG A 117 2.17 16.74 -6.35
N TYR A 118 2.83 17.19 -5.30
CA TYR A 118 2.22 17.95 -4.22
C TYR A 118 2.72 19.39 -4.24
N ALA A 119 1.81 20.35 -4.41
CA ALA A 119 2.14 21.77 -4.34
C ALA A 119 1.01 22.53 -3.64
N SER A 120 1.23 22.95 -2.40
CA SER A 120 0.24 23.69 -1.60
C SER A 120 -0.22 24.98 -2.29
N SER A 121 0.69 25.66 -2.99
CA SER A 121 0.39 26.86 -3.79
C SER A 121 -0.53 26.61 -4.99
N LEU A 122 -0.66 25.37 -5.44
CA LEU A 122 -1.48 24.94 -6.58
C LEU A 122 -2.68 24.09 -6.14
N GLY A 123 -3.09 24.23 -4.87
CA GLY A 123 -4.25 23.52 -4.32
C GLY A 123 -3.97 22.12 -3.78
N GLY A 124 -2.70 21.76 -3.54
CA GLY A 124 -2.32 20.48 -2.92
C GLY A 124 -1.93 19.41 -3.94
N HIS A 125 -2.63 18.27 -3.90
CA HIS A 125 -2.36 17.11 -4.76
C HIS A 125 -2.71 17.39 -6.23
N GLY A 126 -1.91 16.85 -7.15
CA GLY A 126 -2.18 16.96 -8.58
C GLY A 126 -1.15 16.23 -9.43
N ILE A 127 -1.06 16.61 -10.70
CA ILE A 127 -0.08 16.07 -11.64
C ILE A 127 0.58 17.17 -12.47
N ASP A 128 1.78 16.89 -12.94
CA ASP A 128 2.46 17.63 -14.00
C ASP A 128 2.23 16.90 -15.32
N ARG A 129 1.31 17.42 -16.14
CA ARG A 129 0.85 16.80 -17.39
C ARG A 129 1.98 16.74 -18.42
N PHE A 130 2.03 15.62 -19.15
CA PHE A 130 3.00 15.42 -20.24
C PHE A 130 2.65 16.15 -21.55
N GLY A 131 1.41 16.65 -21.66
CA GLY A 131 0.90 17.33 -22.86
C GLY A 131 0.13 16.40 -23.80
N ASP A 132 -0.09 16.87 -25.02
CA ASP A 132 -0.90 16.18 -26.04
C ASP A 132 -0.13 16.02 -27.36
N ARG A 133 -0.40 14.94 -28.10
CA ARG A 133 0.20 14.67 -29.41
C ARG A 133 -0.82 14.05 -30.36
N SER A 134 -0.70 14.32 -31.67
CA SER A 134 -1.52 13.63 -32.66
C SER A 134 -1.12 12.15 -32.77
N ARG A 135 -2.09 11.27 -32.96
CA ARG A 135 -1.87 9.82 -33.13
C ARG A 135 -1.14 9.49 -34.42
N THR A 136 -1.33 10.29 -35.46
CA THR A 136 -0.60 10.15 -36.73
C THR A 136 -0.12 11.51 -37.20
N LEU A 137 0.96 11.54 -37.98
CA LEU A 137 1.48 12.79 -38.56
C LEU A 137 0.50 13.48 -39.54
N LEU A 138 -0.57 12.78 -39.94
CA LEU A 138 -1.53 13.21 -40.95
C LEU A 138 -2.88 13.65 -40.36
N ASP A 139 -3.11 13.42 -39.07
CA ASP A 139 -4.41 13.67 -38.43
C ASP A 139 -4.38 15.02 -37.69
N SER A 140 -4.90 16.06 -38.36
CA SER A 140 -4.98 17.42 -37.83
C SER A 140 -6.15 17.63 -36.84
N GLU A 141 -7.06 16.67 -36.71
CA GLU A 141 -8.32 16.84 -35.96
C GLU A 141 -8.40 16.07 -34.63
N GLY A 142 -7.45 15.17 -34.34
CA GLY A 142 -7.49 14.36 -33.10
C GLY A 142 -6.18 14.34 -32.32
N LYS A 143 -5.99 15.25 -31.36
CA LYS A 143 -4.92 15.13 -30.36
C LYS A 143 -5.34 14.16 -29.26
N CYS A 144 -4.41 13.30 -28.85
CA CYS A 144 -4.55 12.43 -27.68
C CYS A 144 -3.55 12.83 -26.60
N GLN A 145 -3.88 12.51 -25.36
CA GLN A 145 -3.03 12.81 -24.22
C GLN A 145 -1.79 11.92 -24.24
N ILE A 146 -0.64 12.48 -23.88
CA ILE A 146 0.60 11.73 -23.69
C ILE A 146 0.56 11.07 -22.30
N THR A 147 1.08 9.86 -22.19
CA THR A 147 1.05 9.06 -20.98
C THR A 147 2.37 8.34 -20.74
N ARG A 148 2.57 7.90 -19.50
CA ARG A 148 3.64 6.99 -19.05
C ARG A 148 2.99 5.74 -18.47
N SER A 149 3.51 4.56 -18.84
CA SER A 149 3.10 3.32 -18.18
C SER A 149 3.84 3.19 -16.85
N VAL A 150 3.11 2.97 -15.76
CA VAL A 150 3.66 2.71 -14.41
C VAL A 150 3.01 1.46 -13.81
N VAL A 151 3.62 0.90 -12.77
CA VAL A 151 2.93 -0.03 -11.87
C VAL A 151 2.34 0.80 -10.74
N LEU A 152 1.06 0.60 -10.42
CA LEU A 152 0.46 1.21 -9.24
C LEU A 152 0.36 0.15 -8.14
N SER A 153 1.04 0.39 -7.03
CA SER A 153 0.76 -0.30 -5.78
C SER A 153 -0.38 0.41 -5.05
N ALA A 154 -1.48 -0.29 -4.86
CA ALA A 154 -2.63 0.17 -4.09
C ALA A 154 -2.56 -0.32 -2.63
N SER A 155 -1.35 -0.39 -2.06
CA SER A 155 -1.11 -0.84 -0.69
C SER A 155 -1.85 0.04 0.32
N ILE A 156 -2.44 -0.59 1.34
CA ILE A 156 -3.19 0.11 2.38
C ILE A 156 -2.26 0.35 3.56
N GLN A 157 -2.17 1.61 3.97
CA GLN A 157 -1.30 2.04 5.07
C GLN A 157 -1.87 1.61 6.42
N MET A 158 -0.98 1.46 7.40
CA MET A 158 -1.42 1.28 8.78
C MET A 158 -2.11 2.56 9.28
N ASP A 159 -3.41 2.49 9.50
CA ASP A 159 -4.21 3.65 9.86
C ASP A 159 -4.20 3.94 11.37
N PHE A 160 -3.36 4.92 11.76
CA PHE A 160 -3.31 5.56 13.08
C PHE A 160 -3.76 7.03 13.04
N GLU A 161 -4.63 7.43 12.11
CA GLU A 161 -5.15 8.82 12.08
C GLU A 161 -5.98 9.12 13.35
N ASN A 162 -6.58 8.10 13.97
CA ASN A 162 -7.32 8.20 15.22
C ASN A 162 -7.31 6.87 16.00
N SER A 163 -8.08 6.79 17.10
CA SER A 163 -8.18 5.63 18.01
C SER A 163 -8.96 4.42 17.48
N ARG A 164 -9.07 4.26 16.15
CA ARG A 164 -9.75 3.13 15.50
C ARG A 164 -8.77 2.28 14.69
N VAL A 165 -9.30 1.25 14.00
CA VAL A 165 -8.55 0.40 13.06
C VAL A 165 -7.25 -0.14 13.67
N MET A 166 -6.07 0.23 13.18
CA MET A 166 -4.80 -0.37 13.59
C MET A 166 -4.46 -0.10 15.06
N LEU A 167 -4.86 1.06 15.58
CA LEU A 167 -4.64 1.37 16.99
C LEU A 167 -5.40 0.39 17.90
N LYS A 168 -6.62 -0.04 17.53
CA LYS A 168 -7.36 -1.04 18.31
C LYS A 168 -6.73 -2.44 18.24
N VAL A 169 -6.10 -2.78 17.11
CA VAL A 169 -5.42 -4.07 16.94
C VAL A 169 -4.19 -4.17 17.82
N CYS A 170 -3.36 -3.12 17.85
CA CYS A 170 -2.05 -3.15 18.51
C CYS A 170 -2.10 -2.78 20.01
N LYS A 171 -3.16 -2.09 20.46
CA LYS A 171 -3.28 -1.58 21.84
C LYS A 171 -3.59 -2.70 22.83
N LEU A 172 -2.97 -2.63 24.01
CA LEU A 172 -3.29 -3.51 25.13
C LEU A 172 -4.63 -3.17 25.79
N GLY A 173 -5.42 -4.21 26.06
CA GLY A 173 -6.72 -4.13 26.69
C GLY A 173 -6.64 -4.15 28.22
N THR A 174 -7.80 -3.98 28.87
CA THR A 174 -7.93 -4.22 30.32
C THR A 174 -7.86 -5.71 30.67
N LYS A 175 -8.20 -6.56 29.70
CA LYS A 175 -8.07 -8.02 29.75
C LYS A 175 -7.07 -8.46 28.69
N GLN A 176 -6.57 -9.67 28.87
CA GLN A 176 -5.76 -10.33 27.84
C GLN A 176 -6.60 -10.61 26.60
N PHE A 177 -5.97 -10.56 25.43
CA PHE A 177 -6.55 -11.09 24.20
C PHE A 177 -5.90 -12.45 23.90
N ILE A 178 -6.73 -13.46 23.65
CA ILE A 178 -6.27 -14.79 23.26
C ILE A 178 -6.55 -14.94 21.77
N GLY A 179 -5.51 -15.21 20.99
CA GLY A 179 -5.63 -15.39 19.56
C GLY A 179 -6.41 -16.66 19.19
N HIS A 180 -7.15 -16.57 18.10
CA HIS A 180 -7.89 -17.70 17.53
C HIS A 180 -7.85 -17.63 16.00
N ASP A 181 -7.41 -18.72 15.35
CA ASP A 181 -7.30 -18.77 13.89
C ASP A 181 -8.65 -19.06 13.21
N LEU A 182 -9.16 -18.08 12.46
CA LEU A 182 -10.40 -18.21 11.70
C LEU A 182 -10.33 -19.27 10.61
N LEU A 183 -9.13 -19.60 10.10
CA LEU A 183 -8.98 -20.66 9.09
C LEU A 183 -9.19 -22.05 9.67
N SER A 184 -9.18 -22.19 11.00
CA SER A 184 -9.52 -23.45 11.69
C SER A 184 -11.02 -23.63 11.90
N ASP A 185 -11.81 -22.57 11.71
CA ASP A 185 -13.27 -22.56 11.86
C ASP A 185 -13.95 -22.60 10.48
N ASN A 186 -14.42 -23.79 10.09
CA ASN A 186 -15.12 -23.99 8.82
C ASN A 186 -16.48 -23.27 8.74
N GLU A 187 -17.04 -22.83 9.87
CA GLU A 187 -18.32 -22.12 9.92
C GLU A 187 -18.15 -20.60 9.84
N TRP A 188 -16.92 -20.09 10.02
CA TRP A 188 -16.68 -18.66 9.99
C TRP A 188 -16.97 -18.06 8.61
N ASN A 189 -17.75 -16.98 8.61
CA ASN A 189 -18.12 -16.25 7.41
C ASN A 189 -18.18 -14.75 7.68
N THR A 190 -17.99 -13.95 6.64
CA THR A 190 -18.17 -12.50 6.75
C THR A 190 -19.64 -12.16 7.04
N LEU A 191 -19.89 -11.25 7.98
CA LEU A 191 -21.25 -10.77 8.22
C LEU A 191 -21.80 -10.00 7.00
N ASP A 192 -23.08 -10.20 6.71
CA ASP A 192 -23.79 -9.39 5.73
C ASP A 192 -23.98 -7.93 6.20
N SER A 193 -24.31 -7.04 5.27
CA SER A 193 -24.44 -5.61 5.55
C SER A 193 -25.51 -5.27 6.59
N LYS A 194 -26.57 -6.07 6.72
CA LYS A 194 -27.66 -5.87 7.70
C LYS A 194 -27.21 -6.34 9.08
N SER A 195 -26.56 -7.50 9.15
CA SER A 195 -26.03 -8.10 10.38
C SER A 195 -24.93 -7.22 10.99
N LYS A 196 -24.11 -6.55 10.17
CA LYS A 196 -23.16 -5.52 10.63
C LYS A 196 -23.79 -4.28 11.28
N GLN A 197 -25.08 -4.03 11.07
CA GLN A 197 -25.80 -2.96 11.76
C GLN A 197 -26.24 -3.36 13.17
N ASP A 198 -26.30 -4.66 13.48
CA ASP A 198 -26.52 -5.14 14.83
C ASP A 198 -25.23 -4.98 15.64
N GLU A 199 -25.30 -4.20 16.72
CA GLU A 199 -24.13 -3.86 17.53
C GLU A 199 -23.50 -5.08 18.20
N LYS A 200 -24.32 -6.03 18.66
CA LYS A 200 -23.84 -7.23 19.33
C LYS A 200 -23.14 -8.15 18.34
N LEU A 201 -23.80 -8.46 17.21
CA LEU A 201 -23.22 -9.32 16.18
C LEU A 201 -21.95 -8.70 15.59
N ARG A 202 -21.96 -7.38 15.33
CA ARG A 202 -20.76 -6.68 14.86
C ARG A 202 -19.62 -6.76 15.86
N HIS A 203 -19.90 -6.59 17.15
CA HIS A 203 -18.86 -6.65 18.18
C HIS A 203 -18.22 -8.04 18.28
N GLU A 204 -19.03 -9.10 18.30
CA GLU A 204 -18.56 -10.49 18.30
C GLU A 204 -17.73 -10.81 17.05
N TYR A 205 -18.17 -10.33 15.89
CA TYR A 205 -17.44 -10.47 14.63
C TYR A 205 -16.10 -9.72 14.61
N ASP A 206 -16.09 -8.44 15.01
CA ASP A 206 -14.88 -7.63 15.09
C ASP A 206 -13.89 -8.22 16.11
N GLU A 207 -14.38 -8.75 17.25
CA GLU A 207 -13.55 -9.47 18.22
C GLU A 207 -12.94 -10.73 17.61
N SER A 208 -13.70 -11.50 16.81
CA SER A 208 -13.17 -12.68 16.10
C SER A 208 -12.02 -12.31 15.14
N LEU A 209 -12.16 -11.22 14.38
CA LEU A 209 -11.11 -10.69 13.50
C LEU A 209 -9.90 -10.20 14.29
N HIS A 210 -10.11 -9.56 15.44
CA HIS A 210 -9.02 -9.11 16.30
C HIS A 210 -8.23 -10.29 16.87
N CYS A 211 -8.92 -11.30 17.42
CA CYS A 211 -8.29 -12.52 17.92
C CYS A 211 -7.55 -13.27 16.81
N HIS A 212 -8.05 -13.25 15.57
CA HIS A 212 -7.34 -13.78 14.41
C HIS A 212 -6.00 -13.09 14.16
N MET A 213 -6.02 -11.76 14.13
CA MET A 213 -4.80 -10.96 13.99
C MET A 213 -3.83 -11.22 15.15
N VAL A 214 -4.31 -11.29 16.40
CA VAL A 214 -3.46 -11.63 17.56
C VAL A 214 -2.81 -12.99 17.40
N TYR A 215 -3.54 -14.00 16.90
CA TYR A 215 -3.00 -15.32 16.64
C TYR A 215 -1.83 -15.28 15.65
N HIS A 216 -2.00 -14.60 14.51
CA HIS A 216 -1.00 -14.61 13.45
C HIS A 216 0.14 -13.60 13.63
N LEU A 217 -0.05 -12.56 14.45
CA LEU A 217 0.91 -11.45 14.62
C LEU A 217 1.68 -11.50 15.93
N THR A 218 1.47 -12.52 16.77
CA THR A 218 2.23 -12.70 18.01
C THR A 218 2.71 -14.14 18.16
N GLU A 219 3.93 -14.31 18.64
CA GLU A 219 4.61 -15.61 18.84
C GLU A 219 3.86 -16.44 19.90
N THR A 220 3.30 -15.79 20.92
CA THR A 220 2.55 -16.47 21.98
C THR A 220 1.05 -16.60 21.68
N HIS A 221 0.61 -16.16 20.50
CA HIS A 221 -0.79 -16.04 20.10
C HIS A 221 -1.64 -15.26 21.11
N ARG A 222 -1.07 -14.28 21.81
CA ARG A 222 -1.69 -13.57 22.93
C ARG A 222 -1.17 -12.14 23.04
N LEU A 223 -2.03 -11.24 23.50
CA LEU A 223 -1.64 -9.93 24.01
C LEU A 223 -1.95 -9.85 25.50
N PRO A 224 -0.99 -9.41 26.35
CA PRO A 224 -1.21 -9.31 27.78
C PRO A 224 -2.19 -8.17 28.12
N PRO A 225 -2.80 -8.19 29.31
CA PRO A 225 -3.49 -7.04 29.86
C PRO A 225 -2.51 -5.88 30.06
N ARG A 226 -2.97 -4.64 29.84
CA ARG A 226 -2.17 -3.42 30.06
C ARG A 226 -1.46 -3.39 31.41
N LYS A 227 -2.16 -3.78 32.48
CA LYS A 227 -1.66 -3.73 33.87
C LYS A 227 -0.47 -4.65 34.16
N GLU A 228 -0.17 -5.59 33.25
CA GLU A 228 0.96 -6.53 33.39
C GLU A 228 2.22 -6.02 32.68
N VAL A 229 2.13 -4.87 32.01
CA VAL A 229 3.26 -4.21 31.33
C VAL A 229 3.67 -2.99 32.14
N GLU A 230 4.80 -3.09 32.83
CA GLU A 230 5.36 -2.01 33.66
C GLU A 230 6.44 -1.21 32.92
N ASP A 231 7.18 -1.85 32.01
CA ASP A 231 8.35 -1.28 31.33
C ASP A 231 8.09 -0.96 29.85
N ALA A 232 6.97 -0.27 29.54
CA ALA A 232 6.72 0.22 28.18
C ALA A 232 7.71 1.34 27.83
N MET A 233 8.28 1.30 26.62
CA MET A 233 9.20 2.33 26.14
C MET A 233 8.43 3.60 25.76
N ASP A 234 8.94 4.76 26.13
CA ASP A 234 8.45 6.02 25.56
C ASP A 234 8.75 6.13 24.05
N VAL A 235 8.27 7.19 23.41
CA VAL A 235 8.40 7.41 21.96
C VAL A 235 9.88 7.47 21.53
N GLU A 236 10.74 8.19 22.26
CA GLU A 236 12.16 8.35 21.93
C GLU A 236 12.94 7.04 22.07
N SER A 237 12.69 6.29 23.15
CA SER A 237 13.25 4.97 23.39
C SER A 237 12.77 3.96 22.35
N THR A 238 11.50 4.06 21.93
CA THR A 238 10.93 3.24 20.86
C THR A 238 11.62 3.50 19.53
N ILE A 239 11.82 4.75 19.15
CA ILE A 239 12.53 5.14 17.94
C ILE A 239 13.96 4.57 17.95
N THR A 240 14.69 4.78 19.06
CA THR A 240 16.05 4.26 19.24
C THR A 240 16.10 2.73 19.14
N PHE A 241 15.14 2.04 19.78
CA PHE A 241 15.01 0.60 19.70
C PHE A 241 14.78 0.12 18.27
N LEU A 242 13.83 0.71 17.54
CA LEU A 242 13.52 0.34 16.15
C LEU A 242 14.70 0.62 15.20
N GLU A 243 15.42 1.73 15.39
CA GLU A 243 16.66 1.99 14.65
C GLU A 243 17.72 0.92 14.94
N SER A 244 17.82 0.46 16.19
CA SER A 244 18.73 -0.63 16.54
C SER A 244 18.39 -1.93 15.81
N LEU A 245 17.11 -2.20 15.51
CA LEU A 245 16.70 -3.36 14.72
C LEU A 245 17.25 -3.30 13.30
N VAL A 246 17.41 -2.08 12.74
CA VAL A 246 17.96 -1.84 11.41
C VAL A 246 19.49 -1.90 11.41
N THR A 247 20.13 -1.28 12.39
CA THR A 247 21.58 -1.05 12.38
C THR A 247 22.40 -2.18 12.98
N THR A 248 21.80 -3.03 13.81
CA THR A 248 22.52 -4.13 14.48
C THR A 248 22.15 -5.50 13.92
N PRO A 249 23.11 -6.44 13.80
CA PRO A 249 22.81 -7.82 13.43
C PRO A 249 21.91 -8.51 14.47
N GLY A 250 21.04 -9.41 14.01
CA GLY A 250 20.18 -10.24 14.86
C GLY A 250 18.85 -10.55 14.19
N ASP A 251 18.13 -11.55 14.71
CA ASP A 251 16.77 -11.84 14.24
C ASP A 251 15.79 -10.82 14.81
N ILE A 252 15.13 -10.06 13.92
CA ILE A 252 14.24 -8.96 14.31
C ILE A 252 12.97 -9.50 14.99
N PRO A 253 12.25 -10.49 14.42
CA PRO A 253 11.13 -11.16 15.09
C PRO A 253 11.39 -11.49 16.56
N GLU A 254 12.51 -12.16 16.89
CA GLU A 254 12.84 -12.52 18.28
C GLU A 254 13.00 -11.31 19.20
N ARG A 255 13.55 -10.20 18.67
CA ARG A 255 13.85 -9.01 19.46
C ARG A 255 12.62 -8.16 19.78
N VAL A 256 11.57 -8.23 18.97
CA VAL A 256 10.33 -7.46 19.18
C VAL A 256 9.33 -8.17 20.08
N VAL A 257 9.48 -9.48 20.32
CA VAL A 257 8.61 -10.26 21.21
C VAL A 257 8.58 -9.63 22.61
N GLY A 258 7.36 -9.40 23.11
CA GLY A 258 7.14 -8.83 24.44
C GLY A 258 7.67 -7.40 24.62
N LYS A 259 7.90 -6.67 23.52
CA LYS A 259 8.27 -5.25 23.56
C LYS A 259 7.06 -4.36 23.33
N PHE A 260 6.98 -3.30 24.12
CA PHE A 260 5.84 -2.39 24.12
C PHE A 260 6.29 -0.94 24.05
N THR A 261 5.46 -0.12 23.42
CA THR A 261 5.64 1.33 23.34
C THR A 261 4.45 2.03 24.00
N GLU A 262 4.72 3.06 24.77
CA GLU A 262 3.73 3.98 25.31
C GLU A 262 3.68 5.25 24.45
N LEU A 263 2.49 5.52 23.90
CA LEU A 263 2.20 6.72 23.15
C LEU A 263 1.82 7.88 24.08
N ASN A 264 1.87 9.11 23.53
CA ASN A 264 1.56 10.35 24.24
C ASN A 264 0.13 10.44 24.83
N ASN A 265 -0.77 9.52 24.46
CA ASN A 265 -2.15 9.42 24.95
C ASN A 265 -2.29 8.31 26.03
N ASP A 266 -1.19 7.96 26.70
CA ASP A 266 -1.02 6.87 27.65
C ASP A 266 -1.40 5.51 27.07
N GLN A 267 -1.41 5.30 25.75
CA GLN A 267 -1.74 3.99 25.19
C GLN A 267 -0.50 3.13 25.03
N ILE A 268 -0.57 1.91 25.56
CA ILE A 268 0.50 0.92 25.43
C ILE A 268 0.16 0.01 24.24
N MET A 269 1.09 -0.11 23.30
CA MET A 269 0.97 -0.92 22.09
C MET A 269 2.05 -1.99 22.00
N SER A 270 1.72 -3.12 21.38
CA SER A 270 2.69 -4.18 21.07
C SER A 270 3.53 -3.83 19.84
N LEU A 271 4.85 -3.74 20.03
CA LEU A 271 5.80 -3.55 18.92
C LEU A 271 5.93 -4.80 18.06
N GLU A 272 5.68 -5.98 18.63
CA GLU A 272 5.62 -7.25 17.89
C GLU A 272 4.50 -7.24 16.84
N VAL A 273 3.29 -6.83 17.23
CA VAL A 273 2.16 -6.71 16.30
C VAL A 273 2.47 -5.67 15.23
N LEU A 274 2.98 -4.50 15.61
CA LEU A 274 3.33 -3.42 14.68
C LEU A 274 4.37 -3.85 13.65
N PHE A 275 5.44 -4.53 14.11
CA PHE A 275 6.48 -5.05 13.23
C PHE A 275 5.93 -6.11 12.28
N ASN A 276 5.15 -7.07 12.78
CA ASN A 276 4.60 -8.13 11.95
C ASN A 276 3.60 -7.59 10.92
N VAL A 277 2.83 -6.54 11.24
CA VAL A 277 1.99 -5.84 10.26
C VAL A 277 2.83 -5.25 9.12
N ALA A 278 3.86 -4.47 9.46
CA ALA A 278 4.77 -3.87 8.48
C ALA A 278 5.49 -4.94 7.64
N LEU A 279 5.90 -6.06 8.27
CA LEU A 279 6.54 -7.19 7.60
C LEU A 279 5.60 -7.84 6.59
N HIS A 280 4.35 -8.10 6.95
CA HIS A 280 3.38 -8.68 6.04
C HIS A 280 3.03 -7.73 4.87
N GLN A 281 2.87 -6.43 5.13
CA GLN A 281 2.68 -5.41 4.08
C GLN A 281 3.83 -5.43 3.07
N ALA A 282 5.06 -5.26 3.56
CA ALA A 282 6.26 -5.22 2.74
C ALA A 282 6.45 -6.53 1.96
N ARG A 283 6.20 -7.68 2.60
CA ARG A 283 6.30 -8.98 1.96
C ARG A 283 5.32 -9.10 0.79
N ASN A 284 4.04 -8.78 1.02
CA ASN A 284 3.02 -8.93 -0.02
C ASN A 284 3.30 -8.00 -1.20
N GLU A 285 3.75 -6.78 -0.93
CA GLU A 285 4.10 -5.80 -1.95
C GLU A 285 5.34 -6.21 -2.76
N PHE A 286 6.46 -6.49 -2.09
CA PHE A 286 7.72 -6.81 -2.78
C PHE A 286 7.68 -8.15 -3.49
N ALA A 287 7.04 -9.16 -2.89
CA ALA A 287 6.86 -10.45 -3.57
C ALA A 287 6.11 -10.24 -4.90
N ALA A 288 5.10 -9.36 -4.92
CA ALA A 288 4.26 -9.17 -6.10
C ALA A 288 4.97 -8.32 -7.15
N LEU A 289 5.75 -7.34 -6.74
CA LEU A 289 6.62 -6.56 -7.63
C LEU A 289 7.71 -7.41 -8.26
N GLU A 290 8.37 -8.28 -7.48
CA GLU A 290 9.37 -9.22 -7.98
C GLU A 290 8.77 -10.23 -8.97
N ALA A 291 7.52 -10.64 -8.76
CA ALA A 291 6.76 -11.48 -9.70
C ALA A 291 6.46 -10.76 -11.02
N LEU A 292 5.99 -9.51 -10.92
CA LEU A 292 5.38 -8.78 -12.02
C LEU A 292 6.42 -8.13 -12.94
N CYS A 293 7.46 -7.53 -12.35
CA CYS A 293 8.38 -6.62 -13.03
C CYS A 293 9.60 -7.36 -13.58
N ALA A 294 9.41 -8.14 -14.65
CA ALA A 294 10.46 -8.98 -15.23
C ALA A 294 11.78 -8.24 -15.57
N ARG A 295 11.67 -6.98 -16.01
CA ARG A 295 12.81 -6.09 -16.36
C ARG A 295 13.38 -5.31 -15.17
N GLY A 296 12.72 -5.37 -14.03
CA GLY A 296 13.04 -4.62 -12.83
C GLY A 296 12.09 -3.45 -12.57
N TYR A 297 12.22 -2.87 -11.39
CA TYR A 297 11.38 -1.76 -10.95
C TYR A 297 12.15 -0.71 -10.14
N VAL A 298 11.68 0.55 -10.28
CA VAL A 298 12.05 1.69 -9.44
C VAL A 298 10.95 1.87 -8.43
N TYR A 299 11.23 1.46 -7.19
CA TYR A 299 10.31 1.59 -6.08
C TYR A 299 10.36 3.02 -5.54
N THR A 300 9.20 3.62 -5.25
CA THR A 300 9.15 4.92 -4.57
C THR A 300 8.39 4.79 -3.26
N TYR A 301 8.69 5.59 -2.25
CA TYR A 301 7.94 5.56 -1.00
C TYR A 301 7.72 6.96 -0.46
N ASP A 302 6.46 7.25 -0.11
CA ASP A 302 6.08 8.45 0.62
C ASP A 302 5.64 8.06 2.04
N PRO A 303 6.24 8.63 3.09
CA PRO A 303 5.77 8.44 4.46
C PRO A 303 4.28 8.75 4.63
N ALA A 304 3.59 7.88 5.38
CA ALA A 304 2.15 7.90 5.62
C ALA A 304 1.70 9.01 6.62
N SER A 305 2.12 10.26 6.42
CA SER A 305 1.99 11.34 7.41
C SER A 305 0.57 11.60 7.91
N ILE A 306 -0.47 11.46 7.07
CA ILE A 306 -1.85 11.65 7.51
C ILE A 306 -2.35 10.51 8.42
N PHE A 307 -1.83 9.30 8.21
CA PHE A 307 -2.17 8.10 8.97
C PHE A 307 -1.30 7.93 10.21
N ALA A 308 -0.30 8.79 10.42
CA ALA A 308 0.65 8.66 11.52
C ALA A 308 0.28 9.51 12.75
N ARG A 309 -0.92 10.11 12.82
CA ARG A 309 -1.24 11.12 13.86
C ARG A 309 -1.06 10.63 15.29
N GLU A 310 -1.53 9.41 15.61
CA GLU A 310 -1.44 8.89 16.98
C GLU A 310 -0.09 8.24 17.30
N ILE A 311 0.61 7.68 16.29
CA ILE A 311 1.84 6.88 16.48
C ILE A 311 3.14 7.63 16.14
N GLY A 312 3.08 8.64 15.27
CA GLY A 312 4.24 9.34 14.73
C GLY A 312 4.82 8.68 13.46
N ALA A 313 5.18 9.50 12.48
CA ALA A 313 5.70 9.04 11.18
C ALA A 313 7.07 8.35 11.30
N GLU A 314 7.89 8.77 12.26
CA GLU A 314 9.23 8.18 12.49
C GLU A 314 9.14 6.71 12.89
N ILE A 315 8.21 6.34 13.78
CA ILE A 315 7.97 4.95 14.19
C ILE A 315 7.53 4.11 12.98
N LEU A 316 6.57 4.59 12.18
CA LEU A 316 6.10 3.88 10.98
C LEU A 316 7.22 3.67 9.95
N ASN A 317 8.05 4.68 9.73
CA ASN A 317 9.19 4.58 8.82
C ASN A 317 10.20 3.53 9.30
N ARG A 318 10.51 3.49 10.61
CA ARG A 318 11.45 2.51 11.18
C ARG A 318 10.88 1.10 11.20
N LEU A 319 9.57 0.93 11.39
CA LEU A 319 8.90 -0.36 11.22
C LEU A 319 9.03 -0.89 9.79
N LEU A 320 8.80 -0.03 8.78
CA LEU A 320 9.01 -0.39 7.38
C LEU A 320 10.47 -0.77 7.11
N LEU A 321 11.44 0.01 7.60
CA LEU A 321 12.86 -0.29 7.38
C LEU A 321 13.31 -1.57 8.10
N ALA A 322 12.79 -1.84 9.30
CA ALA A 322 13.04 -3.09 10.01
C ALA A 322 12.45 -4.29 9.25
N ALA A 323 11.22 -4.16 8.74
CA ALA A 323 10.60 -5.16 7.86
C ALA A 323 11.41 -5.39 6.57
N LEU A 324 11.81 -4.30 5.90
CA LEU A 324 12.64 -4.35 4.70
C LEU A 324 13.99 -5.01 4.98
N LYS A 325 14.63 -4.69 6.10
CA LYS A 325 15.86 -5.34 6.54
C LYS A 325 15.64 -6.84 6.73
N HIS A 326 14.61 -7.24 7.46
CA HIS A 326 14.31 -8.66 7.68
C HIS A 326 14.15 -9.40 6.35
N LEU A 327 13.39 -8.82 5.40
CA LEU A 327 13.20 -9.41 4.07
C LEU A 327 14.51 -9.46 3.27
N SER A 328 15.27 -8.36 3.25
CA SER A 328 16.60 -8.26 2.62
C SER A 328 17.62 -9.24 3.23
N ASP A 329 17.48 -9.56 4.51
CA ASP A 329 18.35 -10.50 5.21
C ASP A 329 18.11 -11.96 4.81
N HIS A 330 16.89 -12.30 4.40
CA HIS A 330 16.45 -13.66 4.10
C HIS A 330 16.21 -13.92 2.61
N HIS A 331 16.09 -12.86 1.80
CA HIS A 331 15.70 -12.94 0.39
C HIS A 331 16.55 -12.02 -0.50
N LYS A 332 16.57 -12.29 -1.81
CA LYS A 332 17.16 -11.40 -2.82
C LYS A 332 16.06 -10.67 -3.57
N PHE A 333 16.19 -9.36 -3.70
CA PHE A 333 15.31 -8.55 -4.55
C PHE A 333 15.90 -8.47 -5.96
N GLU A 334 15.73 -9.51 -6.77
CA GLU A 334 16.36 -9.63 -8.09
C GLU A 334 15.93 -8.55 -9.07
N LYS A 335 14.73 -7.99 -8.90
CA LYS A 335 14.09 -7.05 -9.83
C LYS A 335 14.11 -5.61 -9.30
N MET A 336 14.20 -5.38 -8.00
CA MET A 336 14.41 -4.03 -7.48
C MET A 336 15.70 -3.43 -8.04
N ARG A 337 15.61 -2.23 -8.63
CA ARG A 337 16.75 -1.47 -9.18
C ARG A 337 17.09 -0.26 -8.34
N VAL A 338 16.05 0.46 -7.95
CA VAL A 338 16.17 1.71 -7.20
C VAL A 338 15.10 1.72 -6.11
N PHE A 339 15.47 2.24 -4.95
CA PHE A 339 14.55 2.60 -3.88
C PHE A 339 14.65 4.11 -3.66
N GLY A 340 13.66 4.85 -4.15
CA GLY A 340 13.52 6.29 -3.96
C GLY A 340 12.64 6.60 -2.75
N PHE A 341 13.20 7.15 -1.68
CA PHE A 341 12.46 7.48 -0.45
C PHE A 341 12.22 8.99 -0.34
N ASN A 342 11.00 9.41 0.00
CA ASN A 342 10.70 10.81 0.27
C ASN A 342 11.03 11.17 1.74
N ASP A 343 12.14 11.86 1.95
CA ASP A 343 12.78 12.11 3.24
C ASP A 343 12.32 13.40 3.94
N TYR A 344 11.24 14.03 3.47
CA TYR A 344 10.73 15.31 4.03
C TYR A 344 10.43 15.25 5.53
N ALA A 345 10.01 14.08 6.03
CA ALA A 345 9.64 13.86 7.42
C ALA A 345 10.80 13.31 8.27
N ASP A 346 11.88 12.84 7.65
CA ASP A 346 13.00 12.20 8.36
C ASP A 346 14.29 12.26 7.52
N ARG A 347 15.18 13.17 7.88
CA ARG A 347 16.41 13.45 7.11
C ARG A 347 17.46 12.34 7.20
N ASN A 348 17.41 11.48 8.21
CA ASN A 348 18.39 10.40 8.39
C ASN A 348 17.93 9.08 7.76
N ILE A 349 16.70 9.05 7.23
CA ILE A 349 16.06 7.82 6.76
C ILE A 349 16.81 7.16 5.60
N LEU A 350 17.44 7.95 4.72
CA LEU A 350 18.21 7.39 3.59
C LEU A 350 19.42 6.57 4.06
N SER A 351 20.09 7.01 5.13
CA SER A 351 21.20 6.27 5.73
C SER A 351 20.73 4.95 6.35
N LEU A 352 19.59 4.97 7.05
CA LEU A 352 18.98 3.76 7.61
C LEU A 352 18.50 2.82 6.50
N LEU A 353 17.95 3.34 5.41
CA LEU A 353 17.50 2.55 4.26
C LEU A 353 18.68 1.85 3.57
N CYS A 354 19.82 2.53 3.41
CA CYS A 354 21.05 1.90 2.93
C CYS A 354 21.47 0.72 3.83
N GLN A 355 21.32 0.84 5.15
CA GLN A 355 21.64 -0.23 6.09
C GLN A 355 20.63 -1.40 6.01
N ALA A 356 19.33 -1.11 5.87
CA ALA A 356 18.31 -2.13 5.67
C ALA A 356 18.55 -2.96 4.39
N LEU A 357 19.04 -2.30 3.33
CA LEU A 357 19.34 -2.91 2.04
C LEU A 357 20.81 -3.31 1.86
N ALA A 358 21.61 -3.38 2.94
CA ALA A 358 23.05 -3.63 2.84
C ALA A 358 23.42 -4.96 2.14
N LYS A 359 22.52 -5.96 2.15
CA LYS A 359 22.69 -7.23 1.42
C LYS A 359 22.25 -7.18 -0.05
N GLN A 360 21.57 -6.12 -0.47
CA GLN A 360 21.06 -5.90 -1.82
C GLN A 360 21.94 -4.87 -2.54
N GLN A 361 23.24 -5.17 -2.70
CA GLN A 361 24.24 -4.20 -3.19
C GLN A 361 23.95 -3.62 -4.58
N HIS A 362 23.10 -4.28 -5.38
CA HIS A 362 22.67 -3.81 -6.69
C HIS A 362 21.52 -2.79 -6.64
N VAL A 363 20.86 -2.61 -5.49
CA VAL A 363 19.76 -1.66 -5.33
C VAL A 363 20.33 -0.29 -4.99
N LYS A 364 20.06 0.69 -5.86
CA LYS A 364 20.46 2.09 -5.60
C LYS A 364 19.45 2.75 -4.66
N VAL A 365 19.93 3.28 -3.54
CA VAL A 365 19.12 4.07 -2.61
C VAL A 365 19.33 5.56 -2.90
N MET A 366 18.25 6.33 -3.00
CA MET A 366 18.33 7.78 -3.23
C MET A 366 17.07 8.50 -2.74
N SER A 367 17.13 9.84 -2.73
CA SER A 367 15.93 10.62 -2.48
C SER A 367 14.93 10.41 -3.62
N LYS A 368 13.63 10.43 -3.30
CA LYS A 368 12.60 10.36 -4.34
C LYS A 368 12.71 11.55 -5.29
N GLN A 369 13.09 12.74 -4.79
CA GLN A 369 13.21 13.95 -5.61
C GLN A 369 14.23 13.80 -6.75
N ASP A 370 15.32 13.07 -6.52
CA ASP A 370 16.35 12.83 -7.55
C ASP A 370 15.84 12.02 -8.75
N LEU A 371 14.73 11.30 -8.59
CA LEU A 371 14.06 10.58 -9.69
C LEU A 371 13.20 11.49 -10.57
N PHE A 372 12.85 12.69 -10.09
CA PHE A 372 11.95 13.64 -10.74
C PHE A 372 12.68 14.96 -11.01
N ASN A 373 13.76 14.91 -11.79
CA ASN A 373 14.58 16.08 -12.14
C ASN A 373 14.59 16.39 -13.65
N GLY A 374 13.78 15.68 -14.42
CA GLY A 374 13.69 15.82 -15.86
C GLY A 374 13.04 17.14 -16.31
N PRO A 375 13.21 17.52 -17.58
CA PRO A 375 12.64 18.76 -18.10
C PRO A 375 11.10 18.70 -18.12
N GLY A 376 10.46 19.74 -17.59
CA GLY A 376 9.01 19.89 -17.55
C GLY A 376 8.44 19.89 -16.13
N GLY A 377 7.26 20.47 -15.96
CA GLY A 377 6.63 20.64 -14.65
C GLY A 377 7.39 21.62 -13.73
N PRO A 378 6.77 22.10 -12.63
CA PRO A 378 7.45 22.92 -11.63
C PRO A 378 8.47 22.13 -10.79
N ALA A 379 8.25 20.83 -10.61
CA ALA A 379 9.06 19.96 -9.75
C ALA A 379 10.05 19.07 -10.52
N GLY A 380 10.00 19.07 -11.86
CA GLY A 380 10.69 18.11 -12.71
C GLY A 380 9.84 16.86 -13.00
N LEU A 381 9.99 16.30 -14.19
CA LEU A 381 9.36 15.03 -14.56
C LEU A 381 10.26 13.85 -14.22
N TYR A 382 9.68 12.65 -14.15
CA TYR A 382 10.44 11.42 -13.94
C TYR A 382 11.48 11.23 -15.05
N ASP A 383 12.75 11.17 -14.64
CA ASP A 383 13.91 11.01 -15.52
C ASP A 383 14.99 10.21 -14.80
N VAL A 384 15.29 9.04 -15.36
CA VAL A 384 16.30 8.11 -14.85
C VAL A 384 17.43 7.89 -15.85
N THR A 385 17.58 8.75 -16.86
CA THR A 385 18.64 8.65 -17.87
C THR A 385 20.05 8.69 -17.28
N HIS A 386 20.21 9.26 -16.08
CA HIS A 386 21.45 9.33 -15.32
C HIS A 386 21.64 8.16 -14.32
N ILE A 387 20.72 7.19 -14.30
CA ILE A 387 20.71 6.04 -13.40
C ILE A 387 20.67 4.75 -14.26
N PRO A 388 21.84 4.21 -14.66
CA PRO A 388 21.91 3.04 -15.54
C PRO A 388 21.14 1.83 -15.00
N GLU A 389 21.08 1.65 -13.68
CA GLU A 389 20.36 0.55 -13.04
C GLU A 389 18.85 0.59 -13.30
N ALA A 390 18.29 1.78 -13.55
CA ALA A 390 16.86 1.98 -13.77
C ALA A 390 16.43 1.82 -15.24
N GLU A 391 17.36 1.57 -16.17
CA GLU A 391 17.05 1.52 -17.60
C GLU A 391 15.99 0.46 -17.91
N GLY A 392 14.87 0.90 -18.51
CA GLY A 392 13.77 0.02 -18.89
C GLY A 392 13.00 -0.59 -17.72
N ALA A 393 13.24 -0.15 -16.49
CA ALA A 393 12.49 -0.57 -15.32
C ALA A 393 11.11 0.10 -15.27
N MET A 394 10.18 -0.52 -14.54
CA MET A 394 8.88 0.08 -14.25
C MET A 394 8.97 0.97 -13.01
N LEU A 395 8.50 2.21 -13.11
CA LEU A 395 8.25 3.07 -11.97
C LEU A 395 7.05 2.52 -11.19
N VAL A 396 7.24 2.32 -9.89
CA VAL A 396 6.16 1.98 -8.96
C VAL A 396 5.65 3.26 -8.32
N VAL A 397 4.38 3.56 -8.56
CA VAL A 397 3.64 4.64 -7.92
C VAL A 397 2.81 4.04 -6.80
N HIS A 398 2.76 4.72 -5.67
CA HIS A 398 2.01 4.29 -4.50
C HIS A 398 0.82 5.21 -4.30
N ASN A 399 -0.31 4.64 -3.91
CA ASN A 399 -1.36 5.42 -3.28
C ASN A 399 -1.00 5.66 -1.81
N ASN A 400 -1.76 6.52 -1.13
CA ASN A 400 -1.63 6.73 0.31
C ASN A 400 -3.04 6.66 0.88
N SER A 401 -3.48 5.43 1.13
CA SER A 401 -4.88 5.12 1.37
C SER A 401 -5.08 4.24 2.60
N ASP A 402 -6.19 4.46 3.28
CA ASP A 402 -6.77 3.62 4.32
C ASP A 402 -7.95 2.77 3.79
N GLY A 403 -8.26 2.88 2.49
CA GLY A 403 -9.40 2.23 1.86
C GLY A 403 -9.08 1.73 0.46
N PHE A 404 -9.69 0.61 0.06
CA PHE A 404 -9.32 -0.08 -1.17
C PHE A 404 -9.66 0.71 -2.46
N GLY A 405 -8.71 1.48 -3.02
CA GLY A 405 -8.86 2.14 -4.33
C GLY A 405 -10.15 2.97 -4.49
N GLN A 406 -10.81 3.29 -3.38
CA GLN A 406 -12.11 3.95 -3.36
C GLN A 406 -11.93 5.36 -3.87
N ASN A 407 -10.94 6.06 -3.30
CA ASN A 407 -10.65 7.44 -3.64
C ASN A 407 -10.10 7.54 -5.07
N ILE A 408 -9.41 6.49 -5.52
CA ILE A 408 -9.01 6.32 -6.93
C ILE A 408 -10.25 6.26 -7.84
N GLU A 409 -11.29 5.51 -7.46
CA GLU A 409 -12.54 5.44 -8.23
C GLU A 409 -13.36 6.74 -8.18
N THR A 410 -13.43 7.41 -7.03
CA THR A 410 -14.49 8.41 -6.76
C THR A 410 -14.02 9.84 -6.49
N GLU A 411 -12.80 10.08 -6.00
CA GLU A 411 -12.37 11.42 -5.59
C GLU A 411 -11.84 12.27 -6.76
N GLY A 412 -12.07 13.58 -6.69
CA GLY A 412 -11.51 14.52 -7.65
C GLY A 412 -10.00 14.70 -7.49
N MET A 413 -9.34 15.16 -8.56
CA MET A 413 -7.87 15.25 -8.68
C MET A 413 -7.18 15.99 -7.52
N PHE A 414 -7.79 17.04 -6.98
CA PHE A 414 -7.15 17.92 -5.99
C PHE A 414 -7.42 17.53 -4.53
N GLY A 415 -8.25 16.50 -4.28
CA GLY A 415 -8.67 16.14 -2.92
C GLY A 415 -7.61 15.34 -2.15
N SER A 416 -6.92 14.43 -2.83
CA SER A 416 -5.97 13.47 -2.24
C SER A 416 -4.99 12.95 -3.30
N LEU A 417 -3.94 12.27 -2.87
CA LEU A 417 -3.05 11.52 -3.78
C LEU A 417 -3.84 10.49 -4.61
N ASP A 418 -4.73 9.74 -3.96
CA ASP A 418 -5.60 8.77 -4.60
C ASP A 418 -6.51 9.40 -5.66
N GLY A 419 -7.10 10.56 -5.35
CA GLY A 419 -7.91 11.33 -6.29
C GLY A 419 -7.09 11.82 -7.49
N ALA A 420 -5.84 12.26 -7.26
CA ALA A 420 -4.92 12.67 -8.32
C ALA A 420 -4.57 11.50 -9.26
N ILE A 421 -4.21 10.35 -8.70
CA ILE A 421 -3.94 9.10 -9.45
C ILE A 421 -5.19 8.68 -10.21
N GLY A 422 -6.33 8.59 -9.52
CA GLY A 422 -7.59 8.11 -10.07
C GLY A 422 -8.13 8.96 -11.22
N SER A 423 -8.06 10.28 -11.09
CA SER A 423 -8.52 11.23 -12.12
C SER A 423 -7.64 11.24 -13.37
N SER A 424 -6.36 10.91 -13.21
CA SER A 424 -5.33 11.15 -14.23
C SER A 424 -4.75 9.87 -14.80
N SER A 425 -5.45 8.74 -14.63
CA SER A 425 -4.94 7.46 -15.08
C SER A 425 -6.00 6.39 -15.34
N SER A 426 -5.55 5.22 -15.80
CA SER A 426 -6.38 4.01 -15.92
C SER A 426 -6.59 3.25 -14.58
N ALA A 427 -6.06 3.73 -13.46
CA ALA A 427 -6.12 3.05 -12.17
C ALA A 427 -7.57 2.78 -11.69
N ALA A 428 -8.46 3.77 -11.84
CA ALA A 428 -9.86 3.64 -11.43
C ALA A 428 -10.59 2.51 -12.15
N ALA A 429 -10.31 2.34 -13.45
CA ALA A 429 -10.85 1.24 -14.23
C ALA A 429 -10.18 -0.09 -13.88
N SER A 430 -8.87 -0.05 -13.61
CA SER A 430 -8.12 -1.23 -13.20
C SER A 430 -8.66 -1.83 -11.90
N LEU A 431 -9.00 -0.96 -10.94
CA LEU A 431 -9.49 -1.34 -9.63
C LEU A 431 -11.02 -1.38 -9.53
N GLU A 432 -11.77 -1.13 -10.61
CA GLU A 432 -13.23 -0.94 -10.52
C GLU A 432 -13.92 -2.10 -9.80
N ARG A 433 -14.63 -1.81 -8.70
CA ARG A 433 -15.29 -2.84 -7.88
C ARG A 433 -16.28 -3.75 -8.63
N LYS A 434 -16.78 -3.34 -9.80
CA LYS A 434 -17.76 -4.09 -10.61
C LYS A 434 -17.16 -4.83 -11.80
N ARG A 435 -15.86 -4.66 -12.10
CA ARG A 435 -15.22 -5.38 -13.22
C ARG A 435 -15.26 -6.89 -12.96
N LYS A 436 -15.52 -7.69 -14.00
CA LYS A 436 -15.77 -9.13 -13.83
C LYS A 436 -14.50 -9.87 -13.38
N ASP A 437 -13.37 -9.49 -13.94
CA ASP A 437 -12.04 -10.05 -13.76
C ASP A 437 -11.25 -9.46 -12.57
N LEU A 438 -11.89 -8.70 -11.66
CA LEU A 438 -11.22 -8.02 -10.55
C LEU A 438 -10.42 -8.98 -9.66
N LEU A 439 -10.95 -10.19 -9.49
CA LEU A 439 -10.50 -11.19 -8.53
C LEU A 439 -9.81 -12.38 -9.20
N ASP A 440 -9.51 -12.28 -10.51
CA ASP A 440 -8.94 -13.39 -11.29
C ASP A 440 -7.52 -13.75 -10.83
N PHE A 441 -6.83 -12.82 -10.15
CA PHE A 441 -5.42 -12.95 -9.77
C PHE A 441 -5.22 -12.68 -8.28
N ILE A 442 -5.80 -13.51 -7.40
CA ILE A 442 -5.53 -13.50 -5.95
C ILE A 442 -4.37 -14.44 -5.64
N TRP A 443 -3.37 -13.95 -4.90
CA TRP A 443 -2.12 -14.63 -4.58
C TRP A 443 -1.84 -14.75 -3.07
#